data_AF-G2KSC9-F1
#
_entry.id   AF-G2KSC9-F1
#
_cell.length_a   1.000
_cell.length_b   1.000
_cell.length_c   1.000
_cell.angle_alpha   90.00
_cell.angle_beta   90.00
_cell.angle_gamma   90.00
#
_symmetry.space_group_name_H-M   'P 1'
#
loop_
_entity.id
_entity.type
_entity.pdbx_description
1 polymer ?
#
loop_
_entity_poly.entity_id
_entity_poly.type
_entity_poly.pdbx_seq_one_letter_code
_entity_poly.pdbx_strand_id
1 'polypeptide(L)'
;MKRKTAVMAVIPTLVAMAWFVVGIVNTAIDPPHTANQRLMAEDIRISEPAIQHILYGDNYGGGHLHGANVPCKSEFPSDWSADDVINTVRTMTANDNQDWRKEDNGYHVGENTIRGVRVRVVLDRDGDDVITAYPLNTRRNPCPRTANNDNNP
;
A
#
# COMPACT_ATOMS: atom_id res chain seq x y z
N MET A 1 -65.96 74.15 8.68
CA MET A 1 -66.14 72.82 9.28
C MET A 1 -64.98 71.94 8.80
N LYS A 2 -64.14 71.46 9.74
CA LYS A 2 -63.06 70.43 9.64
C LYS A 2 -62.01 70.60 8.50
N ARG A 3 -60.81 71.16 8.81
CA ARG A 3 -59.56 70.47 9.25
C ARG A 3 -58.99 69.53 8.17
N LYS A 4 -57.70 69.41 7.84
CA LYS A 4 -56.37 69.94 8.24
C LYS A 4 -55.39 69.26 7.23
N THR A 5 -54.42 69.97 6.62
CA THR A 5 -52.99 69.95 7.00
C THR A 5 -52.32 68.58 6.73
N ALA A 6 -51.55 68.44 5.64
CA ALA A 6 -50.08 68.55 5.56
C ALA A 6 -49.38 67.18 5.75
N VAL A 7 -48.54 66.79 4.78
CA VAL A 7 -47.07 66.76 4.89
C VAL A 7 -46.56 66.02 6.11
N MET A 8 -45.88 64.90 5.88
CA MET A 8 -44.65 64.50 6.58
C MET A 8 -44.07 63.32 5.79
N ALA A 9 -42.88 63.46 5.20
CA ALA A 9 -41.59 63.26 5.85
C ALA A 9 -41.38 61.75 6.15
N VAL A 10 -40.26 61.10 5.91
CA VAL A 10 -38.87 61.44 6.24
C VAL A 10 -38.00 60.49 5.40
N ILE A 11 -37.03 61.02 4.66
CA ILE A 11 -35.83 60.31 4.18
C ILE A 11 -34.97 60.02 5.42
N PRO A 12 -34.35 58.85 5.61
CA PRO A 12 -32.88 58.83 5.48
C PRO A 12 -32.21 57.46 5.19
N THR A 13 -31.14 57.51 4.38
CA THR A 13 -29.79 56.91 4.62
C THR A 13 -29.63 55.40 4.86
N LEU A 14 -28.52 54.71 4.62
CA LEU A 14 -27.16 54.93 4.12
C LEU A 14 -26.57 53.51 3.93
N VAL A 15 -25.67 53.35 2.94
CA VAL A 15 -24.42 52.56 2.99
C VAL A 15 -24.45 51.05 3.30
N ALA A 16 -23.97 50.26 2.33
CA ALA A 16 -22.81 49.36 2.47
C ALA A 16 -22.49 48.76 1.09
N MET A 17 -21.41 49.18 0.44
CA MET A 17 -20.13 48.45 0.38
C MET A 17 -20.25 47.03 -0.21
N ALA A 18 -19.80 46.85 -1.46
CA ALA A 18 -19.02 45.68 -1.84
C ALA A 18 -18.24 46.00 -3.13
N TRP A 19 -16.92 46.09 -2.98
CA TRP A 19 -15.95 46.05 -4.05
C TRP A 19 -16.08 44.70 -4.75
N PHE A 20 -16.44 44.65 -6.03
CA PHE A 20 -16.23 43.42 -6.80
C PHE A 20 -14.82 43.45 -7.37
N VAL A 21 -13.95 42.73 -6.65
CA VAL A 21 -12.58 42.40 -7.01
C VAL A 21 -12.56 41.77 -8.40
N VAL A 22 -11.64 42.27 -9.24
CA VAL A 22 -11.21 41.63 -10.48
C VAL A 22 -10.78 40.20 -10.16
N GLY A 23 -11.56 39.22 -10.59
CA GLY A 23 -11.20 37.82 -10.50
C GLY A 23 -10.03 37.52 -11.44
N ILE A 24 -8.83 37.53 -10.90
CA ILE A 24 -7.66 36.86 -11.49
C ILE A 24 -7.99 35.37 -11.51
N VAL A 25 -8.25 34.81 -12.69
CA VAL A 25 -8.28 33.35 -12.90
C VAL A 25 -6.85 32.82 -12.87
N ASN A 26 -6.40 32.46 -11.68
CA ASN A 26 -5.32 31.53 -11.37
C ASN A 26 -6.00 30.46 -10.50
N THR A 27 -5.89 29.14 -10.64
CA THR A 27 -5.05 28.15 -11.35
C THR A 27 -5.83 26.84 -11.15
N ALA A 28 -5.92 25.88 -12.05
CA ALA A 28 -4.83 25.06 -12.51
C ALA A 28 -5.26 24.45 -13.85
N ILE A 29 -4.56 24.81 -14.91
CA ILE A 29 -4.47 23.93 -16.07
C ILE A 29 -3.56 22.81 -15.55
N ASP A 30 -4.10 21.62 -15.33
CA ASP A 30 -3.27 20.45 -15.05
C ASP A 30 -2.18 20.42 -16.13
N PRO A 31 -0.89 20.45 -15.77
CA PRO A 31 0.17 20.40 -16.77
C PRO A 31 -0.03 19.12 -17.60
N PRO A 32 0.27 19.13 -18.90
CA PRO A 32 0.24 17.90 -19.68
C PRO A 32 1.15 16.91 -18.94
N HIS A 33 0.57 15.82 -18.42
CA HIS A 33 1.31 14.75 -17.76
C HIS A 33 2.35 14.25 -18.76
N THR A 34 3.55 14.81 -18.61
CA THR A 34 4.60 14.73 -19.62
C THR A 34 5.17 13.33 -19.51
N ALA A 35 5.53 12.72 -20.64
CA ALA A 35 6.07 11.36 -20.73
C ALA A 35 7.23 11.05 -19.74
N ASN A 36 7.84 12.06 -19.12
CA ASN A 36 8.79 11.91 -18.01
C ASN A 36 8.19 11.41 -16.69
N GLN A 37 6.88 11.57 -16.39
CA GLN A 37 6.27 10.91 -15.22
C GLN A 37 6.03 9.41 -15.46
N ARG A 38 5.94 8.98 -16.72
CA ARG A 38 5.83 7.57 -17.11
C ARG A 38 7.18 6.83 -17.02
N LEU A 39 8.26 7.53 -16.68
CA LEU A 39 9.58 6.97 -16.37
C LEU A 39 9.89 7.02 -14.85
N MET A 40 8.92 7.41 -13.99
CA MET A 40 9.14 7.73 -12.56
C MET A 40 8.47 6.77 -11.56
N ALA A 41 7.86 5.66 -12.00
CA ALA A 41 7.54 4.51 -11.15
C ALA A 41 7.49 3.28 -12.06
N GLU A 42 8.57 2.50 -12.09
CA GLU A 42 8.51 1.16 -12.66
C GLU A 42 7.61 0.34 -11.73
N ASP A 43 6.46 -0.11 -12.25
CA ASP A 43 5.52 -0.93 -11.48
C ASP A 43 6.26 -2.18 -11.01
N ILE A 44 6.40 -2.36 -9.70
CA ILE A 44 7.06 -3.53 -9.13
C ILE A 44 6.30 -4.76 -9.60
N ARG A 45 6.99 -5.60 -10.36
CA ARG A 45 6.40 -6.71 -11.07
C ARG A 45 6.27 -7.93 -10.17
N ILE A 46 5.13 -8.61 -10.29
CA ILE A 46 4.86 -9.89 -9.63
C ILE A 46 4.78 -10.95 -10.73
N SER A 47 5.87 -11.68 -10.94
CA SER A 47 5.96 -12.69 -11.98
C SER A 47 5.23 -13.99 -11.60
N GLU A 48 4.79 -14.78 -12.60
CA GLU A 48 4.20 -16.10 -12.34
C GLU A 48 5.11 -17.03 -11.52
N PRO A 49 6.44 -17.09 -11.76
CA PRO A 49 7.36 -17.80 -10.87
C PRO A 49 7.31 -17.32 -9.42
N ALA A 50 7.22 -16.01 -9.19
CA ALA A 50 7.10 -15.45 -7.85
C ALA A 50 5.78 -15.85 -7.18
N ILE A 51 4.67 -15.84 -7.92
CA ILE A 51 3.35 -16.31 -7.43
C ILE A 51 3.44 -17.78 -7.02
N GLN A 52 3.98 -18.63 -7.89
CA GLN A 52 4.19 -20.05 -7.60
C GLN A 52 5.07 -20.24 -6.36
N HIS A 53 6.19 -19.52 -6.28
CA HIS A 53 7.10 -19.56 -5.15
C HIS A 53 6.39 -19.17 -3.86
N ILE A 54 5.71 -18.03 -3.82
CA ILE A 54 4.99 -17.53 -2.64
C ILE A 54 3.94 -18.53 -2.18
N LEU A 55 3.06 -18.99 -3.08
CA LEU A 55 1.90 -19.78 -2.70
C LEU A 55 2.27 -21.24 -2.40
N TYR A 56 2.96 -21.90 -3.33
CA TYR A 56 3.10 -23.36 -3.35
C TYR A 56 4.55 -23.81 -3.19
N GLY A 57 5.49 -22.90 -3.38
CA GLY A 57 6.91 -23.19 -3.36
C GLY A 57 7.43 -23.81 -4.65
N ASP A 58 8.74 -23.94 -4.68
CA ASP A 58 9.52 -24.48 -5.78
C ASP A 58 10.82 -25.12 -5.23
N ASN A 59 11.75 -25.48 -6.13
CA ASN A 59 13.02 -26.10 -5.76
C ASN A 59 13.95 -25.20 -4.91
N TYR A 60 13.67 -23.90 -4.84
CA TYR A 60 14.46 -22.91 -4.10
C TYR A 60 13.80 -22.51 -2.79
N GLY A 61 12.52 -22.84 -2.58
CA GLY A 61 11.84 -22.61 -1.33
C GLY A 61 10.37 -22.24 -1.48
N GLY A 62 9.98 -21.13 -0.85
CA GLY A 62 8.59 -20.69 -0.82
C GLY A 62 7.59 -21.62 -0.11
N GLY A 63 6.33 -21.56 -0.54
CA GLY A 63 5.23 -22.38 -0.04
C GLY A 63 4.65 -21.83 1.27
N HIS A 64 3.99 -20.67 1.16
CA HIS A 64 3.43 -19.94 2.29
C HIS A 64 1.90 -19.92 2.28
N LEU A 65 1.22 -20.43 1.25
CA LEU A 65 -0.24 -20.60 1.34
C LEU A 65 -0.58 -21.61 2.45
N HIS A 66 -1.72 -21.41 3.10
CA HIS A 66 -2.20 -22.36 4.09
C HIS A 66 -2.29 -23.78 3.52
N GLY A 67 -1.75 -24.76 4.24
CA GLY A 67 -1.74 -26.16 3.84
C GLY A 67 -0.54 -26.56 2.98
N ALA A 68 0.40 -25.65 2.69
CA ALA A 68 1.64 -25.99 1.99
C ALA A 68 2.53 -26.96 2.80
N ASN A 69 2.41 -26.94 4.14
CA ASN A 69 3.11 -27.79 5.09
C ASN A 69 4.64 -27.82 4.91
N VAL A 70 5.22 -26.72 4.38
CA VAL A 70 6.67 -26.65 4.16
C VAL A 70 7.38 -26.55 5.52
N PRO A 71 8.31 -27.48 5.83
CA PRO A 71 8.94 -27.52 7.14
C PRO A 71 9.68 -26.22 7.48
N CYS A 72 9.65 -25.84 8.75
CA CYS A 72 10.24 -24.61 9.27
C CYS A 72 9.70 -23.30 8.68
N LYS A 73 8.65 -23.27 7.86
CA LYS A 73 8.12 -22.01 7.30
C LYS A 73 6.81 -21.61 7.96
N SER A 74 6.50 -20.32 7.89
CA SER A 74 5.19 -19.80 8.28
C SER A 74 4.24 -19.84 7.09
N GLU A 75 2.96 -20.02 7.38
CA GLU A 75 1.89 -19.99 6.38
C GLU A 75 0.96 -18.81 6.63
N PHE A 76 0.37 -18.28 5.56
CA PHE A 76 -0.73 -17.34 5.64
C PHE A 76 -1.93 -18.00 6.34
N PRO A 77 -2.82 -17.21 6.95
CA PRO A 77 -4.00 -17.74 7.64
C PRO A 77 -4.88 -18.62 6.74
N SER A 78 -5.57 -19.57 7.35
CA SER A 78 -6.46 -20.50 6.62
C SER A 78 -7.68 -19.83 5.98
N ASP A 79 -8.03 -18.62 6.40
CA ASP A 79 -9.09 -17.79 5.81
C ASP A 79 -8.60 -16.90 4.65
N TRP A 80 -7.31 -16.97 4.28
CA TRP A 80 -6.77 -16.28 3.12
C TRP A 80 -6.69 -17.23 1.93
N SER A 81 -7.37 -16.87 0.84
CA SER A 81 -7.22 -17.53 -0.45
C SER A 81 -5.87 -17.18 -1.11
N ALA A 82 -5.51 -17.92 -2.16
CA ALA A 82 -4.37 -17.57 -3.01
C ALA A 82 -4.48 -16.12 -3.54
N ASP A 83 -5.68 -15.72 -3.95
CA ASP A 83 -5.95 -14.37 -4.45
C ASP A 83 -5.79 -13.32 -3.34
N ASP A 84 -6.21 -13.60 -2.10
CA ASP A 84 -6.00 -12.69 -0.96
C ASP A 84 -4.52 -12.44 -0.70
N VAL A 85 -3.70 -13.50 -0.77
CA VAL A 85 -2.25 -13.41 -0.61
C VAL A 85 -1.63 -12.54 -1.70
N ILE A 86 -1.93 -12.84 -2.97
CA ILE A 86 -1.33 -12.10 -4.10
C ILE A 86 -1.84 -10.66 -4.17
N ASN A 87 -3.11 -10.41 -3.87
CA ASN A 87 -3.67 -9.05 -3.80
C ASN A 87 -3.05 -8.25 -2.65
N THR A 88 -2.74 -8.89 -1.52
CA THR A 88 -1.99 -8.27 -0.41
C THR A 88 -0.61 -7.84 -0.88
N VAL A 89 0.14 -8.73 -1.55
CA VAL A 89 1.47 -8.40 -2.11
C VAL A 89 1.36 -7.25 -3.11
N ARG A 90 0.42 -7.32 -4.05
CA ARG A 90 0.17 -6.26 -5.05
C ARG A 90 -0.15 -4.91 -4.40
N THR A 91 -0.95 -4.92 -3.33
CA THR A 91 -1.29 -3.68 -2.61
C THR A 91 -0.07 -3.08 -1.93
N MET A 92 0.81 -3.91 -1.36
CA MET A 92 2.05 -3.45 -0.74
C MET A 92 3.04 -2.89 -1.77
N THR A 93 3.16 -3.54 -2.94
CA THR A 93 4.08 -3.10 -3.99
C THR A 93 3.59 -1.88 -4.75
N ALA A 94 2.27 -1.70 -4.89
CA ALA A 94 1.68 -0.52 -5.50
C ALA A 94 1.59 0.70 -4.54
N ASN A 95 2.02 0.56 -3.29
CA ASN A 95 1.96 1.63 -2.30
C ASN A 95 3.27 2.43 -2.27
N ASP A 96 3.26 3.63 -2.84
CA ASP A 96 4.41 4.54 -2.86
C ASP A 96 4.91 4.96 -1.47
N ASN A 97 4.09 4.79 -0.42
CA ASN A 97 4.46 5.05 0.97
C ASN A 97 4.97 3.81 1.72
N GLN A 98 5.14 2.68 1.03
CA GLN A 98 5.70 1.47 1.62
C GLN A 98 7.16 1.73 2.00
N ASP A 99 7.49 1.49 3.27
CA ASP A 99 8.87 1.60 3.77
C ASP A 99 9.66 0.38 3.29
N TRP A 100 10.54 0.60 2.30
CA TRP A 100 11.45 -0.39 1.75
C TRP A 100 12.84 -0.19 2.33
N ARG A 101 13.35 -1.20 3.04
CA ARG A 101 14.73 -1.23 3.52
C ARG A 101 15.59 -2.10 2.61
N LYS A 102 16.68 -1.56 2.11
CA LYS A 102 17.73 -2.35 1.45
C LYS A 102 18.57 -3.08 2.50
N GLU A 103 18.68 -4.39 2.35
CA GLU A 103 19.48 -5.25 3.23
C GLU A 103 20.93 -5.41 2.71
N ASP A 104 21.85 -5.88 3.56
CA ASP A 104 23.27 -6.05 3.21
C ASP A 104 23.50 -6.98 2.02
N ASN A 105 22.59 -7.93 1.81
CA ASN A 105 22.64 -8.86 0.68
C ASN A 105 22.12 -8.23 -0.63
N GLY A 106 21.69 -6.97 -0.61
CA GLY A 106 21.25 -6.18 -1.75
C GLY A 106 19.76 -6.21 -2.04
N TYR A 107 19.00 -7.11 -1.43
CA TYR A 107 17.54 -7.22 -1.61
C TYR A 107 16.82 -6.10 -0.88
N HIS A 108 15.62 -5.74 -1.34
CA HIS A 108 14.76 -4.78 -0.65
C HIS A 108 13.65 -5.49 0.10
N VAL A 109 13.41 -5.07 1.35
CA VAL A 109 12.44 -5.69 2.25
C VAL A 109 11.44 -4.67 2.71
N GLY A 110 10.17 -4.97 2.49
CA GLY A 110 9.03 -4.18 2.95
C GLY A 110 8.18 -5.01 3.89
N GLU A 111 7.74 -4.40 4.99
CA GLU A 111 6.82 -5.04 5.94
C GLU A 111 5.58 -4.19 6.12
N ASN A 112 4.42 -4.84 6.25
CA ASN A 112 3.18 -4.16 6.59
C ASN A 112 2.23 -5.11 7.33
N THR A 113 1.30 -4.57 8.11
CA THR A 113 0.29 -5.36 8.81
C THR A 113 -1.06 -5.22 8.13
N ILE A 114 -1.56 -6.31 7.56
CA ILE A 114 -2.84 -6.37 6.84
C ILE A 114 -3.73 -7.42 7.51
N ARG A 115 -4.94 -7.03 7.92
CA ARG A 115 -5.88 -7.89 8.67
C ARG A 115 -5.25 -8.56 9.91
N GLY A 116 -4.32 -7.87 10.59
CA GLY A 116 -3.61 -8.39 11.77
C GLY A 116 -2.43 -9.33 11.47
N VAL A 117 -2.14 -9.61 10.20
CA VAL A 117 -0.98 -10.40 9.77
C VAL A 117 0.13 -9.46 9.35
N ARG A 118 1.30 -9.57 9.98
CA ARG A 118 2.51 -8.84 9.55
C ARG A 118 3.13 -9.59 8.39
N VAL A 119 2.98 -9.04 7.19
CA VAL A 119 3.48 -9.60 5.93
C VAL A 119 4.81 -8.95 5.61
N ARG A 120 5.79 -9.76 5.22
CA ARG A 120 7.04 -9.30 4.62
C ARG A 120 7.00 -9.61 3.12
N VAL A 121 7.35 -8.62 2.32
CA VAL A 121 7.62 -8.76 0.87
C VAL A 121 9.10 -8.50 0.66
N VAL A 122 9.73 -9.32 -0.17
CA VAL A 122 11.12 -9.19 -0.56
C VAL A 122 11.18 -8.97 -2.06
N LEU A 123 11.71 -7.82 -2.46
CA LEU A 123 12.04 -7.54 -3.85
C LEU A 123 13.47 -7.97 -4.12
N ASP A 124 13.79 -8.11 -5.38
CA ASP A 124 15.11 -8.41 -5.92
C ASP A 124 16.14 -7.29 -5.58
N ARG A 125 17.28 -7.28 -6.26
CA ARG A 125 18.36 -6.32 -5.96
C ARG A 125 18.14 -4.96 -6.62
N ASP A 126 17.43 -4.95 -7.75
CA ASP A 126 17.11 -3.76 -8.50
C ASP A 126 15.85 -3.08 -7.93
N GLY A 127 15.01 -3.84 -7.22
CA GLY A 127 13.83 -3.34 -6.50
C GLY A 127 12.59 -3.25 -7.37
N ASP A 128 12.57 -3.95 -8.50
CA ASP A 128 11.53 -3.92 -9.51
C ASP A 128 10.80 -5.26 -9.64
N ASP A 129 11.27 -6.32 -8.98
CA ASP A 129 10.69 -7.67 -9.06
C ASP A 129 10.45 -8.28 -7.66
N VAL A 130 9.25 -8.79 -7.41
CA VAL A 130 8.97 -9.57 -6.20
C VAL A 130 9.64 -10.94 -6.28
N ILE A 131 10.40 -11.29 -5.25
CA ILE A 131 11.05 -12.60 -5.11
C ILE A 131 10.23 -13.52 -4.21
N THR A 132 9.75 -13.01 -3.07
CA THR A 132 8.94 -13.80 -2.13
C THR A 132 8.13 -12.90 -1.20
N ALA A 133 7.14 -13.49 -0.55
CA ALA A 133 6.32 -12.86 0.47
C ALA A 133 5.84 -13.92 1.47
N TYR A 134 5.86 -13.57 2.76
CA TYR A 134 5.47 -14.50 3.82
C TYR A 134 5.05 -13.78 5.10
N PRO A 135 4.19 -14.41 5.92
CA PRO A 135 3.77 -13.84 7.20
C PRO A 135 4.84 -14.04 8.28
N LEU A 136 5.01 -13.04 9.14
CA LEU A 136 6.01 -13.02 10.22
C LEU A 136 5.45 -13.41 11.58
N ASN A 137 4.14 -13.33 11.78
CA ASN A 137 3.47 -13.51 13.06
C ASN A 137 2.42 -14.63 13.04
N THR A 138 2.51 -15.57 12.11
CA THR A 138 1.69 -16.79 12.08
C THR A 138 2.49 -17.99 12.60
N ARG A 139 1.78 -19.09 12.87
CA ARG A 139 2.40 -20.33 13.32
C ARG A 139 3.36 -20.85 12.23
N ARG A 140 4.58 -21.19 12.63
CA ARG A 140 5.53 -21.93 11.77
C ARG A 140 5.26 -23.43 11.83
N ASN A 141 5.44 -24.08 10.68
CA ASN A 141 5.42 -25.51 10.54
C ASN A 141 6.57 -26.15 11.34
N PRO A 142 6.37 -27.35 11.91
CA PRO A 142 7.42 -28.08 12.60
C PRO A 142 8.67 -28.22 11.73
N CYS A 143 9.83 -28.01 12.33
CA CYS A 143 11.10 -28.37 11.70
C CYS A 143 11.33 -29.88 11.89
N PRO A 144 11.87 -30.59 10.89
CA PRO A 144 12.37 -31.93 11.12
C PRO A 144 13.39 -31.82 12.25
N ARG A 145 13.23 -32.64 13.30
CA ARG A 145 14.32 -32.83 14.25
C ARG A 145 15.46 -33.36 13.42
N THR A 146 16.60 -32.68 13.43
CA THR A 146 17.83 -33.23 12.87
C THR A 146 18.05 -34.57 13.58
N ALA A 147 17.76 -35.68 12.91
CA ALA A 147 18.25 -36.99 13.31
C ALA A 147 19.76 -36.91 13.10
N ASN A 148 20.50 -36.47 14.13
CA ASN A 148 21.94 -36.65 14.36
C ASN A 148 22.39 -35.78 15.56
N ASN A 149 22.08 -36.23 16.78
CA ASN A 149 23.03 -36.28 17.90
C ASN A 149 22.49 -37.14 19.06
N ASP A 150 22.18 -38.41 18.78
CA ASP A 150 22.10 -39.48 19.79
C ASP A 150 23.50 -39.91 20.28
N ASN A 151 24.47 -39.00 20.29
CA ASN A 151 25.80 -39.23 20.85
C ASN A 151 26.29 -37.94 21.52
N ASN A 152 25.91 -37.74 22.79
CA ASN A 152 26.89 -37.37 23.79
C ASN A 152 26.48 -37.92 25.17
N PRO A 153 27.30 -38.81 25.79
CA PRO A 153 27.08 -39.36 27.13
C PRO A 153 27.21 -38.33 28.26
#